data_AF-A0A164S3H7-F1
#
_entry.id   AF-A0A164S3H7-F1
#
_cell.length_a   1.000
_cell.length_b   1.000
_cell.length_c   1.000
_cell.angle_alpha   90.00
_cell.angle_beta   90.00
_cell.angle_gamma   90.00
#
_symmetry.space_group_name_H-M   'P 1'
#
loop_
_entity.id
_entity.type
_entity.pdbx_description
1 polymer ?
#
loop_
_entity_poly.entity_id
_entity_poly.type
_entity_poly.pdbx_seq_one_letter_code
_entity_poly.pdbx_strand_id
1 'polypeptide(L)' 'MAANSDPEYEVEEILDSKKFVCEDGKFRVWYFVKFQNCPDSDNQWLPASYCNCHALVKKYYKKKKERELG' A
#
# COMPACT_ATOMS: atom_id res chain seq x y z
N MET A 1 22.22 -10.51 -19.53
CA MET A 1 21.61 -10.31 -18.20
C MET A 1 20.54 -9.25 -18.31
N ALA A 2 19.28 -9.55 -18.03
CA ALA A 2 18.26 -8.54 -17.73
C ALA A 2 17.64 -8.95 -16.39
N ALA A 3 18.29 -8.54 -15.30
CA ALA A 3 17.67 -8.60 -14.00
C ALA A 3 16.66 -7.44 -13.95
N ASN A 4 15.43 -7.71 -14.39
CA ASN A 4 14.27 -6.91 -13.98
C ASN A 4 14.01 -7.23 -12.50
N SER A 5 14.93 -6.80 -11.64
CA SER A 5 14.74 -6.84 -10.20
C SER A 5 14.06 -5.52 -9.89
N ASP A 6 12.73 -5.50 -9.96
CA ASP A 6 11.96 -4.47 -9.29
C ASP A 6 12.52 -4.37 -7.86
N PRO A 7 13.12 -3.24 -7.46
CA PRO A 7 13.77 -3.16 -6.17
C PRO A 7 12.73 -3.43 -5.07
N GLU A 8 12.95 -4.50 -4.31
CA GLU A 8 12.12 -4.84 -3.16
C GLU A 8 12.39 -3.81 -2.07
N TYR A 9 11.54 -2.79 -2.01
CA TYR A 9 11.61 -1.79 -0.94
C TYR A 9 10.87 -2.29 0.30
N GLU A 10 11.51 -2.16 1.47
CA GLU A 10 10.88 -2.49 2.74
C GLU A 10 9.85 -1.42 3.11
N VAL A 11 8.59 -1.82 3.16
CA VAL A 11 7.49 -0.98 3.63
C VAL A 11 7.33 -1.15 5.14
N GLU A 12 7.40 -0.05 5.89
CA GLU A 12 7.20 0.01 7.33
C GLU A 12 5.72 -0.14 7.72
N GLU A 13 4.84 0.69 7.16
CA GLU A 13 3.40 0.66 7.44
C GLU A 13 2.58 1.20 6.26
N ILE A 14 1.34 0.73 6.14
CA ILE A 14 0.34 1.34 5.26
C ILE A 14 -0.38 2.43 6.04
N LEU A 15 -0.22 3.66 5.57
CA LEU A 15 -0.82 4.85 6.19
C LEU A 15 -2.25 5.06 5.72
N ASP A 16 -2.52 4.83 4.44
CA ASP A 16 -3.86 5.02 3.88
C ASP A 16 -4.17 4.05 2.73
N SER A 17 -5.46 3.91 2.39
CA SER A 17 -5.92 3.12 1.26
C SER A 17 -6.98 3.89 0.48
N LYS A 18 -6.77 4.04 -0.83
CA LYS A 18 -7.76 4.59 -1.76
C LYS A 18 -8.23 3.52 -2.71
N LYS A 19 -9.55 3.40 -2.82
CA LYS A 19 -10.22 2.59 -3.84
C LYS A 19 -10.91 3.53 -4.80
N PHE A 20 -10.67 3.35 -6.09
CA PHE A 20 -11.31 4.14 -7.14
C PHE A 20 -11.64 3.26 -8.34
N VAL A 21 -12.64 3.69 -9.11
CA VAL A 21 -13.05 3.05 -10.36
C VAL A 21 -12.32 3.77 -11.47
N CYS A 22 -11.50 3.03 -12.23
CA CYS A 22 -10.90 3.57 -13.45
C CYS A 22 -11.99 3.79 -14.51
N GLU A 23 -11.70 4.63 -15.50
CA GLU A 23 -12.60 4.89 -16.64
C GLU A 23 -12.99 3.61 -17.42
N ASP A 24 -12.12 2.59 -17.38
CA ASP A 24 -12.37 1.24 -17.91
C ASP A 24 -13.40 0.41 -17.09
N GLY A 25 -14.01 1.00 -16.05
CA GLY A 25 -14.96 0.33 -15.14
C GLY A 25 -14.30 -0.60 -14.12
N LYS A 26 -12.97 -0.74 -14.14
CA LYS A 26 -12.23 -1.62 -13.22
C LYS A 26 -11.91 -0.92 -11.91
N PHE A 27 -12.16 -1.63 -10.81
CA PHE A 27 -11.75 -1.19 -9.48
C PHE A 27 -10.23 -1.31 -9.33
N ARG A 28 -9.59 -0.20 -8.97
CA ARG A 28 -8.18 -0.17 -8.57
C ARG A 28 -8.07 0.26 -7.12
N VAL A 29 -7.18 -0.41 -6.41
CA VAL A 29 -6.85 -0.08 -5.03
C VAL A 29 -5.40 0.36 -4.99
N TRP A 30 -5.17 1.47 -4.31
CA TRP A 30 -3.86 2.05 -4.08
C TRP A 30 -3.67 2.21 -2.58
N TYR A 31 -2.47 1.87 -2.11
CA TYR A 31 -2.06 1.99 -0.73
C TYR A 31 -1.00 3.06 -0.62
N PHE A 32 -1.16 3.95 0.36
CA PHE A 32 -0.14 4.91 0.72
C PHE A 32 0.81 4.23 1.69
N VAL A 33 2.01 3.90 1.21
CA VAL A 33 3.00 3.16 1.97
C VAL A 33 4.04 4.10 2.53
N LYS A 34 4.49 3.80 3.75
CA LYS A 34 5.67 4.40 4.35
C LYS A 34 6.84 3.45 4.20
N PHE A 35 7.90 3.90 3.54
CA PHE A 35 9.11 3.10 3.40
C PHE A 35 9.92 3.13 4.71
N GLN A 36 10.51 1.99 5.05
CA GLN A 36 11.34 1.86 6.25
C GLN A 36 12.66 2.62 6.05
N ASN A 37 13.10 3.36 7.07
CA ASN A 37 14.27 4.25 7.01
C ASN A 37 14.13 5.44 6.03
N CYS A 38 12.96 5.67 5.46
CA CYS A 38 12.67 6.86 4.65
C CYS A 38 11.78 7.85 5.43
N PRO A 39 11.94 9.16 5.18
CA PRO A 39 11.05 10.17 5.73
C PRO A 39 9.64 10.02 5.16
N ASP A 40 8.64 10.56 5.87
CA ASP A 40 7.25 10.59 5.40
C ASP A 40 7.04 11.37 4.09
N SER A 41 8.01 12.22 3.72
CA SER A 41 8.04 12.91 2.43
C SER A 41 8.34 11.97 1.25
N ASP A 42 8.95 10.81 1.51
CA ASP A 42 9.21 9.76 0.50
C ASP A 42 8.06 8.75 0.39
N ASN A 43 6.98 8.93 1.16
CA ASN A 43 5.82 8.05 1.09
C ASN A 43 5.19 8.13 -0.30
N GLN A 44 4.89 6.96 -0.87
CA GLN A 44 4.30 6.87 -2.20
C GLN A 44 3.00 6.08 -2.20
N TRP A 45 2.16 6.39 -3.19
CA TRP A 45 0.97 5.61 -3.49
C TRP A 45 1.36 4.47 -4.42
N LEU A 46 1.25 3.24 -3.94
CA LEU A 46 1.50 2.04 -4.72
C LEU A 46 0.18 1.32 -5.03
N PRO A 47 0.03 0.73 -6.23
CA PRO A 47 -1.10 -0.13 -6.51
C PRO A 47 -1.06 -1.36 -5.60
N ALA A 48 -2.23 -1.86 -5.20
CA ALA A 48 -2.36 -3.06 -4.38
C ALA A 48 -1.63 -4.28 -4.97
N SER A 49 -1.50 -4.34 -6.29
CA SER A 49 -0.74 -5.37 -7.00
C SER A 49 0.77 -5.33 -6.74
N TYR A 50 1.33 -4.16 -6.40
CA TYR A 50 2.76 -4.00 -6.04
C TYR A 50 3.00 -4.27 -4.55
N CYS A 51 2.03 -3.96 -3.70
CA CYS A 51 2.09 -4.31 -2.29
C CYS A 51 1.85 -5.81 -2.08
N ASN A 52 2.87 -6.64 -2.31
CA ASN A 52 2.84 -8.06 -1.93
C ASN A 52 2.94 -8.26 -0.39
N CYS A 53 2.53 -7.26 0.39
CA CYS A 53 2.62 -7.20 1.83
C CYS A 53 1.24 -7.45 2.46
N HIS A 54 0.68 -8.64 2.23
CA HIS A 54 -0.62 -9.05 2.77
C HIS A 54 -0.71 -8.85 4.29
N ALA A 55 0.40 -9.02 5.02
CA ALA A 55 0.48 -8.78 6.45
C ALA A 55 0.22 -7.31 6.84
N LEU A 56 0.79 -6.36 6.11
CA LEU A 56 0.62 -4.92 6.38
C LEU A 56 -0.79 -4.46 6.04
N VAL A 57 -1.33 -4.92 4.90
CA VAL A 57 -2.71 -4.66 4.48
C VAL A 57 -3.70 -5.15 5.55
N LYS A 58 -3.48 -6.37 6.06
CA LYS A 58 -4.31 -6.94 7.13
C LYS A 58 -4.23 -6.13 8.42
N LYS A 59 -3.03 -5.68 8.82
CA LYS A 59 -2.85 -4.79 9.99
C LYS A 59 -3.59 -3.47 9.82
N TYR A 60 -3.46 -2.83 8.66
CA TYR A 60 -4.15 -1.57 8.35
C TYR A 60 -5.66 -1.72 8.46
N TYR A 61 -6.26 -2.70 7.76
CA TYR A 61 -7.70 -2.91 7.82
C TYR A 61 -8.19 -3.32 9.20
N LYS A 62 -7.40 -4.08 9.97
CA LYS A 62 -7.73 -4.44 11.35
C LYS A 62 -7.83 -3.18 12.22
N LYS A 63 -6.79 -2.35 12.23
CA LYS A 63 -6.75 -1.05 12.94
C LYS A 63 -7.93 -0.16 12.52
N LYS A 64 -8.18 -0.06 11.22
CA LYS A 64 -9.26 0.77 10.66
C LYS A 64 -10.63 0.29 11.14
N LYS A 65 -10.88 -1.03 11.07
CA LYS A 65 -12.14 -1.62 11.53
C LYS A 65 -12.35 -1.44 13.04
N GLU A 66 -11.27 -1.56 13.84
CA GLU A 66 -11.33 -1.27 15.27
C GLU A 66 -11.67 0.21 15.55
N ARG A 67 -11.20 1.13 14.71
CA ARG A 67 -11.48 2.57 14.85
C ARG A 67 -12.88 2.99 14.36
N GLU A 68 -13.42 2.30 13.36
CA GLU A 68 -14.77 2.57 12.83
C GLU A 68 -15.89 1.89 13.65
N LEU A 69 -15.56 0.85 14.43
CA LEU A 69 -16.52 0.10 15.25
C LEU A 69 -16.55 0.54 16.73
N GLY A 70 -15.72 1.55 17.09
CA GLY A 70 -15.63 2.11 18.44
C GLY A 70 -16.53 3.31 18.65
#